data_AF-A0A3B8Q470-F1
#
_entry.id   AF-A0A3B8Q470-F1
#
_cell.length_a   1.000
_cell.length_b   1.000
_cell.length_c   1.000
_cell.angle_alpha   90.00
_cell.angle_beta   90.00
_cell.angle_gamma   90.00
#
_symmetry.space_group_name_H-M   'P 1'
#
loop_
_entity.id
_entity.type
_entity.pdbx_description
1 polymer ?
#
loop_
_entity_poly.entity_id
_entity_poly.type
_entity_poly.pdbx_seq_one_letter_code
_entity_poly.pdbx_strand_id
1 'polypeptide(L)'
;MDVAHNTVITDRSNVAGAALCLVTHGRPENIRVWNNLFVTRGQVPLVRSEALPGLQVVGNVWWNDEGAPRFLFRDETFHDLAAWRAATGLEQAAGHETGIVADPGLHLSDETLTVGDRNWLDVLASYRLPLTSPMRETEIRSASWLASLPPGIRDFFEQVLDGQAGLLPGADARVIPVQKK
;
A
#
# COMPACT_ATOMS: atom_id res chain seq x y z
N MET A 1 -16.47 -3.49 -0.40
CA MET A 1 -15.56 -2.87 -1.39
C MET A 1 -14.15 -3.28 -1.06
N ASP A 2 -13.35 -3.59 -2.06
CA ASP A 2 -11.96 -4.01 -1.91
C ASP A 2 -11.05 -3.05 -2.67
N VAL A 3 -9.99 -2.58 -2.00
CA VAL A 3 -8.91 -1.78 -2.57
C VAL A 3 -7.61 -2.50 -2.31
N ALA A 4 -7.05 -3.13 -3.34
CA ALA A 4 -5.86 -3.95 -3.18
C ALA A 4 -4.91 -3.89 -4.36
N HIS A 5 -3.63 -4.16 -4.09
CA HIS A 5 -2.56 -4.19 -5.10
C HIS A 5 -2.42 -2.88 -5.88
N ASN A 6 -2.67 -1.74 -5.22
CA ASN A 6 -2.46 -0.43 -5.82
C ASN A 6 -1.16 0.18 -5.31
N THR A 7 -0.46 0.88 -6.19
CA THR A 7 0.57 1.84 -5.79
C THR A 7 -0.04 3.23 -5.83
N VAL A 8 -0.09 3.91 -4.69
CA VAL A 8 -0.60 5.27 -4.57
C VAL A 8 0.55 6.17 -4.15
N ILE A 9 0.87 7.16 -4.98
CA ILE A 9 1.92 8.13 -4.72
C ILE A 9 1.26 9.50 -4.59
N THR A 10 1.57 10.20 -3.51
CA THR A 10 1.09 11.56 -3.26
C THR A 10 2.27 12.50 -3.04
N ASP A 11 2.36 13.52 -3.89
CA ASP A 11 3.44 14.49 -3.85
C ASP A 11 3.17 15.64 -2.85
N ARG A 12 4.18 16.52 -2.71
CA ARG A 12 4.20 17.67 -1.80
C ARG A 12 3.05 18.67 -2.04
N SER A 13 2.39 18.67 -3.19
CA SER A 13 1.31 19.61 -3.50
C SER A 13 0.03 19.32 -2.70
N ASN A 14 -0.11 18.11 -2.15
CA ASN A 14 -1.29 17.68 -1.41
C ASN A 14 -1.07 17.61 0.12
N VAL A 15 -0.46 18.64 0.70
CA VAL A 15 -0.18 18.69 2.16
C VAL A 15 -1.42 18.60 3.06
N ALA A 16 -2.60 18.96 2.55
CA ALA A 16 -3.86 18.83 3.27
C ALA A 16 -4.45 17.42 3.20
N GLY A 17 -4.11 16.66 2.16
CA GLY A 17 -4.59 15.29 1.92
C GLY A 17 -3.78 14.22 2.64
N ALA A 18 -3.91 12.99 2.15
CA ALA A 18 -3.11 11.84 2.54
C ALA A 18 -3.08 10.83 1.39
N ALA A 19 -2.08 9.93 1.35
CA ALA A 19 -2.07 8.84 0.36
C ALA A 19 -3.26 7.90 0.54
N LEU A 20 -3.69 7.66 1.77
CA LEU A 20 -4.95 7.01 2.08
C LEU A 20 -5.83 7.92 2.94
N CYS A 21 -6.99 8.30 2.40
CA CYS A 21 -8.00 9.09 3.10
C CYS A 21 -9.24 8.24 3.39
N LEU A 22 -9.53 8.00 4.66
CA LEU A 22 -10.63 7.19 5.18
C LEU A 22 -11.50 8.06 6.09
N VAL A 23 -12.18 9.02 5.46
CA VAL A 23 -13.14 9.93 6.11
C VAL A 23 -14.51 9.68 5.51
N THR A 24 -15.58 9.83 6.30
CA THR A 24 -16.92 9.51 5.79
C THR A 24 -17.91 10.64 5.98
N HIS A 25 -18.75 10.78 4.97
CA HIS A 25 -20.03 11.49 5.07
C HIS A 25 -21.20 10.48 5.23
N GLY A 26 -20.94 9.33 5.87
CA GLY A 26 -21.90 8.21 5.97
C GLY A 26 -21.35 6.97 6.72
N ARG A 27 -22.03 5.83 6.64
CA ARG A 27 -21.63 4.56 7.25
C ARG A 27 -21.16 3.55 6.19
N PRO A 28 -19.94 3.68 5.65
CA PRO A 28 -19.41 2.62 4.81
C PRO A 28 -19.18 1.38 5.67
N GLU A 29 -19.72 0.26 5.23
CA GLU A 29 -19.51 -1.05 5.83
C GLU A 29 -18.80 -1.94 4.82
N ASN A 30 -18.00 -2.88 5.31
CA ASN A 30 -17.31 -3.89 4.49
C ASN A 30 -16.31 -3.30 3.48
N ILE A 31 -15.52 -2.31 3.90
CA ILE A 31 -14.37 -1.82 3.13
C ILE A 31 -13.11 -2.56 3.58
N ARG A 32 -12.38 -3.12 2.61
CA ARG A 32 -11.07 -3.75 2.84
C ARG A 32 -10.01 -3.05 2.01
N VAL A 33 -8.95 -2.58 2.66
CA VAL A 33 -7.78 -1.96 2.02
C VAL A 33 -6.56 -2.81 2.34
N TRP A 34 -6.02 -3.51 1.35
CA TRP A 34 -4.98 -4.49 1.62
C TRP A 34 -3.92 -4.62 0.55
N ASN A 35 -2.68 -4.91 0.96
CA ASN A 35 -1.56 -5.15 0.05
C ASN A 35 -1.36 -4.03 -1.00
N ASN A 36 -1.57 -2.78 -0.58
CA ASN A 36 -1.23 -1.60 -1.36
C ASN A 36 0.14 -1.05 -0.94
N LEU A 37 0.76 -0.29 -1.82
CA LEU A 37 1.93 0.53 -1.53
C LEU A 37 1.52 2.00 -1.52
N PHE A 38 1.59 2.64 -0.36
CA PHE A 38 1.32 4.06 -0.20
C PHE A 38 2.63 4.82 0.00
N VAL A 39 2.91 5.75 -0.90
CA VAL A 39 4.10 6.60 -0.88
C VAL A 39 3.69 8.06 -0.78
N THR A 40 4.30 8.79 0.14
CA THR A 40 4.16 10.24 0.25
C THR A 40 5.51 10.95 0.17
N ARG A 41 5.46 12.26 -0.09
CA ARG A 41 6.65 13.14 -0.06
C ARG A 41 6.49 14.30 0.92
N GLY A 42 7.61 14.68 1.52
CA GLY A 42 7.72 15.81 2.43
C GLY A 42 6.80 15.66 3.65
N GLN A 43 5.97 16.67 3.90
CA GLN A 43 5.11 16.71 5.09
C GLN A 43 3.74 16.04 4.88
N VAL A 44 3.50 15.38 3.75
CA VAL A 44 2.22 14.77 3.41
C VAL A 44 1.98 13.51 4.27
N PRO A 45 0.84 13.42 4.99
CA PRO A 45 0.47 12.23 5.74
C PRO A 45 0.27 11.00 4.87
N LEU A 46 0.71 9.84 5.36
CA LEU A 46 0.45 8.54 4.73
C LEU A 46 -1.02 8.16 4.83
N VAL A 47 -1.59 8.39 6.01
CA VAL A 47 -2.99 8.08 6.30
C VAL A 47 -3.65 9.28 6.94
N ARG A 48 -4.89 9.53 6.55
CA ARG A 48 -5.86 10.30 7.32
C ARG A 48 -7.10 9.43 7.50
N SER A 49 -7.42 9.06 8.73
CA SER A 49 -8.58 8.21 9.00
C SER A 49 -9.43 8.70 10.17
N GLU A 50 -10.70 8.33 10.13
CA GLU A 50 -11.63 8.38 11.26
C GLU A 50 -12.00 6.96 11.70
N ALA A 51 -12.76 6.83 12.78
CA ALA A 51 -13.22 5.53 13.26
C ALA A 51 -14.36 5.02 12.37
N LEU A 52 -14.07 4.04 11.52
CA LEU A 52 -15.02 3.48 10.56
C LEU A 52 -15.41 2.05 10.94
N PRO A 53 -16.67 1.78 11.34
CA PRO A 53 -17.14 0.43 11.59
C PRO A 53 -16.98 -0.47 10.35
N GLY A 54 -16.44 -1.68 10.52
CA GLY A 54 -16.33 -2.65 9.43
C GLY A 54 -15.26 -2.34 8.37
N LEU A 55 -14.37 -1.38 8.64
CA LEU A 55 -13.15 -1.14 7.86
C LEU A 55 -12.08 -2.16 8.26
N GLN A 56 -11.44 -2.77 7.27
CA GLN A 56 -10.24 -3.57 7.45
C GLN A 56 -9.11 -2.96 6.64
N VAL A 57 -7.99 -2.68 7.29
CA VAL A 57 -6.76 -2.23 6.62
C VAL A 57 -5.66 -3.19 7.03
N VAL A 58 -5.07 -3.93 6.09
CA VAL A 58 -4.03 -4.92 6.42
C VAL A 58 -2.95 -5.06 5.35
N GLY A 59 -1.73 -5.27 5.81
CA GLY A 59 -0.63 -5.68 4.96
C GLY A 59 -0.22 -4.65 3.92
N ASN A 60 -0.52 -3.37 4.15
CA ASN A 60 -0.07 -2.32 3.25
C ASN A 60 1.37 -1.92 3.61
N VAL A 61 2.06 -1.36 2.63
CA VAL A 61 3.39 -0.76 2.80
C VAL A 61 3.24 0.74 2.80
N TRP A 62 3.90 1.37 3.76
CA TRP A 62 3.82 2.79 4.01
C TRP A 62 5.22 3.41 3.88
N TRP A 63 5.38 4.42 3.03
CA TRP A 63 6.68 5.06 2.85
C TRP A 63 6.56 6.57 2.67
N ASN A 64 7.32 7.33 3.45
CA ASN A 64 7.53 8.74 3.18
C ASN A 64 8.95 8.92 2.65
N ASP A 65 9.06 9.32 1.38
CA ASP A 65 10.31 9.46 0.64
C ASP A 65 11.21 10.59 1.20
N GLU A 66 10.62 11.54 1.94
CA GLU A 66 11.32 12.74 2.41
C GLU A 66 10.89 13.17 3.83
N GLY A 67 10.78 12.21 4.74
CA GLY A 67 10.50 12.55 6.13
C GLY A 67 10.08 11.36 6.98
N ALA A 68 9.69 11.66 8.21
CA ALA A 68 9.07 10.68 9.07
C ALA A 68 7.67 10.30 8.53
N PRO A 69 7.26 9.03 8.69
CA PRO A 69 5.89 8.67 8.39
C PRO A 69 4.94 9.44 9.32
N ARG A 70 3.76 9.79 8.80
CA ARG A 70 2.73 10.50 9.54
C ARG A 70 1.40 9.80 9.31
N PHE A 71 0.79 9.32 10.39
CA PHE A 71 -0.54 8.72 10.37
C PHE A 71 -1.46 9.60 11.19
N LEU A 72 -2.50 10.14 10.55
CA LEU A 72 -3.51 10.96 11.22
C LEU A 72 -4.71 10.10 11.54
N PHE A 73 -5.14 10.11 12.80
CA PHE A 73 -6.38 9.48 13.22
C PHE A 73 -7.14 10.43 14.13
N ARG A 74 -8.32 10.88 13.67
CA ARG A 74 -9.07 11.98 14.31
C ARG A 74 -8.16 13.22 14.47
N ASP A 75 -8.02 13.72 15.68
CA ASP A 75 -7.21 14.90 16.02
C ASP A 75 -5.75 14.56 16.42
N GLU A 76 -5.37 13.28 16.36
CA GLU A 76 -4.06 12.80 16.77
C GLU A 76 -3.15 12.49 15.57
N THR A 77 -1.86 12.76 15.75
CA THR A 77 -0.80 12.45 14.78
C THR A 77 0.15 11.42 15.39
N PHE A 78 0.36 10.33 14.66
CA PHE A 78 1.31 9.27 15.00
C PHE A 78 2.49 9.29 14.04
N HIS A 79 3.69 9.09 14.56
CA HIS A 79 4.95 9.13 13.80
C HIS A 79 5.56 7.74 13.57
N ASP A 80 4.86 6.70 13.99
CA ASP A 80 5.24 5.32 13.80
C ASP A 80 3.99 4.46 13.62
N LEU A 81 4.17 3.35 12.91
CA LEU A 81 3.07 2.47 12.55
C LEU A 81 2.53 1.69 13.75
N ALA A 82 3.36 1.39 14.74
CA ALA A 82 2.96 0.64 15.93
C ALA A 82 1.99 1.44 16.81
N ALA A 83 2.26 2.72 17.03
CA ALA A 83 1.38 3.62 17.77
C ALA A 83 0.04 3.82 17.06
N TRP A 84 0.05 4.00 15.73
CA TRP A 84 -1.19 4.08 14.95
C TRP A 84 -2.00 2.78 14.99
N ARG A 85 -1.35 1.62 14.88
CA ARG A 85 -1.99 0.30 15.08
C ARG A 85 -2.65 0.21 16.46
N ALA A 86 -1.93 0.57 17.51
CA ALA A 86 -2.45 0.50 18.88
C ALA A 86 -3.68 1.40 19.10
N ALA A 87 -3.69 2.59 18.48
CA ALA A 87 -4.80 3.53 18.60
C ALA A 87 -6.05 3.13 17.79
N THR A 88 -5.87 2.44 16.66
CA THR A 88 -6.95 2.21 15.69
C THR A 88 -7.42 0.76 15.59
N GLY A 89 -6.56 -0.20 15.93
CA GLY A 89 -6.77 -1.61 15.62
C GLY A 89 -6.64 -1.95 14.12
N LEU A 90 -6.29 -0.97 13.27
CA LEU A 90 -5.98 -1.18 11.86
C LEU A 90 -4.56 -1.73 11.72
N GLU A 91 -4.25 -2.26 10.53
CA GLU A 91 -2.99 -2.95 10.26
C GLU A 91 -2.71 -4.07 11.27
N GLN A 92 -3.77 -4.80 11.60
CA GLN A 92 -3.77 -5.99 12.43
C GLN A 92 -4.74 -7.03 11.88
N ALA A 93 -4.34 -8.29 11.88
CA ALA A 93 -5.18 -9.42 11.47
C ALA A 93 -4.99 -10.60 12.43
N ALA A 94 -6.09 -11.13 12.96
CA ALA A 94 -6.06 -12.27 13.90
C ALA A 94 -5.05 -12.08 15.06
N GLY A 95 -4.97 -10.87 15.61
CA GLY A 95 -4.06 -10.53 16.72
C GLY A 95 -2.59 -10.34 16.33
N HIS A 96 -2.26 -10.40 15.04
CA HIS A 96 -0.91 -10.16 14.54
C HIS A 96 -0.86 -8.80 13.84
N GLU A 97 0.23 -8.08 14.04
CA GLU A 97 0.51 -6.87 13.28
C GLU A 97 0.73 -7.19 11.80
N THR A 98 0.15 -6.38 10.92
CA THR A 98 0.30 -6.50 9.47
C THR A 98 0.82 -5.20 8.88
N GLY A 99 1.39 -5.27 7.68
CA GLY A 99 1.93 -4.10 7.00
C GLY A 99 3.26 -3.64 7.58
N ILE A 100 3.92 -2.71 6.91
CA ILE A 100 5.26 -2.25 7.29
C ILE A 100 5.51 -0.81 6.84
N VAL A 101 6.47 -0.16 7.49
CA VAL A 101 7.09 1.06 6.98
C VAL A 101 8.43 0.66 6.38
N ALA A 102 8.58 0.73 5.06
CA ALA A 102 9.87 0.48 4.39
C ALA A 102 9.95 1.19 3.05
N ASP A 103 11.17 1.55 2.68
CA ASP A 103 11.49 2.12 1.38
C ASP A 103 11.23 1.09 0.27
N PRO A 104 10.31 1.34 -0.68
CA PRO A 104 10.07 0.44 -1.79
C PRO A 104 11.23 0.42 -2.80
N GLY A 105 12.14 1.42 -2.77
CA GLY A 105 13.22 1.61 -3.71
C GLY A 105 12.76 2.17 -5.06
N LEU A 106 11.61 2.86 -5.10
CA LEU A 106 11.10 3.48 -6.32
C LEU A 106 11.92 4.73 -6.68
N HIS A 107 12.27 4.87 -7.97
CA HIS A 107 12.97 6.05 -8.48
C HIS A 107 11.98 7.05 -9.06
N LEU A 108 11.22 7.70 -8.17
CA LEU A 108 10.17 8.63 -8.55
C LEU A 108 10.77 9.99 -8.94
N SER A 109 10.47 10.50 -10.13
CA SER A 109 10.80 11.87 -10.53
C SER A 109 9.97 12.89 -9.73
N ASP A 110 10.46 14.12 -9.58
CA ASP A 110 9.68 15.24 -9.06
C ASP A 110 8.74 15.85 -10.12
N GLU A 111 8.84 15.39 -11.37
CA GLU A 111 7.97 15.82 -12.48
C GLU A 111 6.64 15.05 -12.47
N THR A 112 5.53 15.78 -12.52
CA THR A 112 4.20 15.19 -12.71
C THR A 112 4.10 14.60 -14.13
N LEU A 113 4.05 13.28 -14.23
CA LEU A 113 3.80 12.59 -15.49
C LEU A 113 2.29 12.39 -15.69
N THR A 114 1.73 12.99 -16.73
CA THR A 114 0.38 12.66 -17.19
C THR A 114 0.47 11.56 -18.24
N VAL A 115 -0.02 10.36 -17.92
CA VAL A 115 -0.13 9.26 -18.88
C VAL A 115 -1.54 9.21 -19.45
N GLY A 116 -1.67 9.52 -20.74
CA GLY A 116 -2.92 9.45 -21.49
C GLY A 116 -3.03 8.26 -22.44
N ASP A 117 -1.94 7.52 -22.66
CA ASP A 117 -1.85 6.39 -23.59
C ASP A 117 -1.36 5.14 -22.86
N ARG A 118 -2.11 4.04 -23.00
CA ARG A 118 -1.76 2.72 -22.44
C ARG A 118 -0.46 2.15 -23.01
N ASN A 119 0.00 2.60 -24.18
CA ASN A 119 1.23 2.12 -24.80
C ASN A 119 2.48 2.73 -24.14
N TRP A 120 2.32 3.63 -23.18
CA TRP A 120 3.42 4.31 -22.49
C TRP A 120 3.81 3.61 -21.18
N LEU A 121 3.55 2.31 -21.05
CA LEU A 121 3.95 1.51 -19.88
C LEU A 121 5.47 1.58 -19.60
N ASP A 122 6.30 1.74 -20.63
CA ASP A 122 7.75 1.89 -20.48
C ASP A 122 8.12 3.20 -19.76
N VAL A 123 7.32 4.25 -19.92
CA VAL A 123 7.49 5.54 -19.23
C VAL A 123 7.15 5.40 -17.74
N LEU A 124 6.41 4.35 -17.37
CA LEU A 124 6.10 3.99 -15.99
C LEU A 124 7.12 3.03 -15.36
N ALA A 125 8.27 2.78 -16.00
CA ALA A 125 9.32 1.92 -15.45
C ALA A 125 9.82 2.37 -14.07
N SER A 126 9.75 3.66 -13.73
CA SER A 126 10.08 4.22 -12.41
C SER A 126 9.14 3.76 -11.29
N TYR A 127 7.95 3.28 -11.63
CA TYR A 127 6.95 2.76 -10.69
C TYR A 127 7.08 1.24 -10.49
N ARG A 128 8.03 0.60 -11.17
CA ARG A 128 8.36 -0.81 -10.97
C ARG A 128 9.25 -0.98 -9.75
N LEU A 129 8.95 -1.98 -8.94
CA LEU A 129 9.76 -2.32 -7.78
C LEU A 129 11.12 -2.88 -8.25
N PRO A 130 12.25 -2.39 -7.71
CA PRO A 130 13.54 -2.99 -7.98
C PRO A 130 13.59 -4.41 -7.40
N LEU A 131 14.38 -5.28 -8.01
CA LEU A 131 14.56 -6.67 -7.52
C LEU A 131 15.15 -6.73 -6.10
N THR A 132 15.78 -5.64 -5.66
CA THR A 132 16.37 -5.46 -4.32
C THR A 132 15.40 -4.85 -3.32
N SER A 133 14.14 -4.61 -3.70
CA SER A 133 13.15 -3.98 -2.81
C SER A 133 12.95 -4.82 -1.53
N PRO A 134 13.00 -4.20 -0.33
CA PRO A 134 12.78 -4.90 0.93
C PRO A 134 11.35 -5.43 1.08
N MET A 135 10.42 -4.95 0.24
CA MET A 135 9.03 -5.44 0.17
C MET A 135 8.96 -6.93 -0.21
N ARG A 136 10.04 -7.51 -0.74
CA ARG A 136 10.09 -8.94 -1.09
C ARG A 136 9.94 -9.86 0.11
N GLU A 137 10.29 -9.41 1.30
CA GLU A 137 10.19 -10.23 2.52
C GLU A 137 8.87 -10.01 3.27
N THR A 138 8.02 -9.08 2.81
CA THR A 138 6.77 -8.70 3.48
C THR A 138 5.54 -9.37 2.91
N GLU A 139 5.73 -10.50 2.24
CA GLU A 139 4.67 -11.31 1.69
C GLU A 139 3.65 -11.65 2.80
N ILE A 140 2.42 -11.15 2.68
CA ILE A 140 1.34 -11.53 3.57
C ILE A 140 0.93 -12.96 3.20
N ARG A 141 1.69 -13.96 3.64
CA ARG A 141 1.44 -15.37 3.33
C ARG A 141 0.26 -15.97 4.11
N SER A 142 -0.28 -15.29 5.13
CA SER A 142 -0.86 -16.01 6.27
C SER A 142 -2.25 -15.58 6.75
N ALA A 143 -2.92 -14.64 6.11
CA ALA A 143 -4.34 -14.43 6.37
C ALA A 143 -5.16 -15.40 5.51
N SER A 144 -5.69 -16.47 6.10
CA SER A 144 -6.57 -17.44 5.43
C SER A 144 -7.77 -16.79 4.73
N TRP A 145 -8.18 -15.60 5.16
CA TRP A 145 -9.24 -14.82 4.52
C TRP A 145 -8.77 -14.05 3.28
N LEU A 146 -7.47 -13.72 3.14
CA LEU A 146 -6.88 -13.15 1.91
C LEU A 146 -6.88 -14.16 0.76
N ALA A 147 -6.75 -15.45 1.08
CA ALA A 147 -6.80 -16.54 0.10
C ALA A 147 -8.18 -16.72 -0.58
N SER A 148 -9.22 -16.04 -0.11
CA SER A 148 -10.58 -16.12 -0.68
C SER A 148 -10.81 -15.19 -1.88
N LEU A 149 -9.88 -14.27 -2.15
CA LEU A 149 -9.92 -13.40 -3.32
C LEU A 149 -8.83 -13.86 -4.28
N PRO A 150 -9.18 -14.53 -5.40
CA PRO A 150 -8.18 -14.90 -6.39
C PRO A 150 -7.53 -13.61 -6.88
N PRO A 151 -6.19 -13.51 -6.88
CA PRO A 151 -5.57 -12.39 -7.55
C PRO A 151 -5.94 -12.39 -9.02
N GLY A 152 -5.88 -11.21 -9.65
CA GLY A 152 -5.96 -11.13 -11.10
C GLY A 152 -4.92 -12.05 -11.75
N ILE A 153 -5.17 -12.46 -12.98
CA ILE A 153 -4.20 -13.28 -13.73
C ILE A 153 -2.96 -12.48 -14.16
N ARG A 154 -3.00 -11.15 -14.02
CA ARG A 154 -1.94 -10.21 -14.37
C ARG A 154 -1.89 -9.04 -13.40
N ASP A 155 -0.71 -8.44 -13.25
CA ASP A 155 -0.53 -7.16 -12.57
C ASP A 155 -0.66 -5.96 -13.54
N PHE A 156 -0.37 -4.75 -13.04
CA PHE A 156 -0.45 -3.53 -13.85
C PHE A 156 0.55 -3.52 -15.02
N PHE A 157 1.69 -4.19 -14.88
CA PHE A 157 2.74 -4.29 -15.91
C PHE A 157 2.59 -5.52 -16.80
N GLU A 158 1.39 -6.11 -16.81
CA GLU A 158 0.99 -7.28 -17.58
C GLU A 158 1.75 -8.58 -17.23
N GLN A 159 2.47 -8.61 -16.10
CA GLN A 159 3.16 -9.81 -15.64
C GLN A 159 2.11 -10.85 -15.20
N VAL A 160 2.22 -12.08 -15.71
CA VAL A 160 1.31 -13.17 -15.34
C VAL A 160 1.55 -13.58 -13.89
N LEU A 161 0.47 -13.64 -13.12
CA LEU A 161 0.46 -14.12 -11.74
C LEU A 161 0.06 -15.59 -11.76
N ASP A 162 1.02 -16.48 -11.55
CA ASP A 162 0.88 -17.94 -11.71
C ASP A 162 0.22 -18.63 -10.50
N GLY A 163 -0.59 -17.90 -9.72
CA GLY A 163 -1.45 -18.43 -8.66
C GLY A 163 -0.73 -19.17 -7.52
N GLN A 164 0.60 -19.19 -7.50
CA GLN A 164 1.43 -20.02 -6.61
C GLN A 164 2.41 -19.23 -5.75
N ALA A 165 2.54 -17.91 -5.93
CA ALA A 165 3.37 -17.05 -5.09
C ALA A 165 2.51 -15.99 -4.40
N GLY A 166 2.84 -15.65 -3.15
CA GLY A 166 2.25 -14.48 -2.53
C GLY A 166 2.72 -13.22 -3.24
N LEU A 167 1.81 -12.26 -3.29
CA LEU A 167 1.95 -11.08 -4.12
C LEU A 167 2.52 -9.95 -3.29
N LEU A 168 3.48 -9.25 -3.89
CA LEU A 168 4.01 -8.04 -3.30
C LEU A 168 2.91 -6.98 -3.17
N PRO A 169 2.97 -6.16 -2.11
CA PRO A 169 2.14 -4.97 -2.02
C PRO A 169 2.40 -4.03 -3.19
N GLY A 170 1.35 -3.38 -3.69
CA GLY A 170 1.44 -2.46 -4.81
C GLY A 170 1.11 -3.06 -6.18
N ALA A 171 1.29 -2.25 -7.22
CA ALA A 171 0.85 -2.54 -8.59
C ALA A 171 1.82 -3.40 -9.42
N ASP A 172 3.11 -3.49 -9.02
CA ASP A 172 4.13 -4.38 -9.60
C ASP A 172 4.18 -5.68 -8.78
N ALA A 173 3.23 -6.56 -9.01
CA ALA A 173 3.04 -7.77 -8.20
C ALA A 173 3.99 -8.87 -8.69
N ARG A 174 5.29 -8.63 -8.60
CA ARG A 174 6.29 -9.62 -9.06
C ARG A 174 6.20 -10.90 -8.26
N VAL A 175 6.11 -12.00 -8.98
CA VAL A 175 6.29 -13.35 -8.44
C VAL A 175 7.74 -13.47 -7.95
N ILE A 176 7.94 -13.70 -6.64
CA ILE A 176 9.23 -14.12 -6.12
C ILE A 176 9.36 -15.61 -6.41
N PRO A 177 10.34 -16.06 -7.22
CA PRO A 177 10.60 -17.47 -7.36
C PRO A 177 10.94 -18.05 -5.99
N VAL A 178 10.19 -19.04 -5.53
CA VAL A 178 10.53 -19.78 -4.31
C VAL A 178 11.92 -20.36 -4.51
N GLN A 179 12.92 -19.88 -3.76
CA GLN A 179 14.21 -20.56 -3.73
C GLN A 179 13.99 -21.92 -3.08
N LYS A 180 14.07 -22.98 -3.87
CA LYS A 180 14.17 -24.35 -3.36
C LYS A 180 15.46 -24.42 -2.54
N LYS A 181 15.32 -24.57 -1.23
CA LYS A 181 16.42 -24.98 -0.34
C LYS A 181 16.80 -26.43 -0.65
#